data_AF-A0A835SDR9-F1
#
_entry.id   AF-A0A835SDR9-F1
#
_cell.length_a   1.000
_cell.length_b   1.000
_cell.length_c   1.000
_cell.angle_alpha   90.00
_cell.angle_beta   90.00
_cell.angle_gamma   90.00
#
_symmetry.space_group_name_H-M   'P 1'
#
loop_
_entity.id
_entity.type
_entity.pdbx_description
1 polymer ?
#
loop_
_entity_poly.entity_id
_entity_poly.type
_entity_poly.pdbx_seq_one_letter_code
_entity_poly.pdbx_strand_id
1 'polypeptide(L)'
;MHALHAALISRQGDGSASAGVQQLLAALEAAGPELVTMDVLICSFGGVGSTQLSNHLNAHGVTTNLLTDTDNLRHCPRPPRFASSQAASESTASVTSPTGPVTGSAAEPKPALHRRDGGPTTSTSASTATAAGAGTAPANFTTGLRLGQDGGGAAPSLPQAPQLPLCRPRHVVYLYGDPLAAVASHYRRGHACHQAQKTSGHPARLSPATFPATFDDYVSRGEDLFGLEDHFRGWSTAPADYPVTLVRYERMFDMEVALPLFSMMCGHKLSEQQVRTMAEAFVASKRPRSSQVPAEYYGRMYRRLLADMDALPHLHTRLSQGCNGR
;
A
#
# COMPACT_ATOMS: atom_id res chain seq x y z
N MET A 1 -11.15 7.31 7.18
CA MET A 1 -12.41 6.62 6.83
C MET A 1 -12.16 5.23 6.25
N HIS A 2 -11.38 5.06 5.18
CA HIS A 2 -11.07 3.73 4.63
C HIS A 2 -10.47 2.76 5.66
N ALA A 3 -9.53 3.23 6.49
CA ALA A 3 -8.97 2.49 7.63
C ALA A 3 -10.01 1.99 8.63
N LEU A 4 -10.98 2.86 8.95
CA LEU A 4 -12.06 2.55 9.88
C LEU A 4 -13.01 1.52 9.27
N HIS A 5 -13.39 1.70 8.00
CA HIS A 5 -14.23 0.76 7.27
C HIS A 5 -13.58 -0.63 7.18
N ALA A 6 -12.31 -0.71 6.78
CA ALA A 6 -11.55 -1.96 6.73
C ALA A 6 -11.44 -2.63 8.11
N ALA A 7 -11.16 -1.86 9.16
CA ALA A 7 -11.11 -2.38 10.54
C ALA A 7 -12.47 -2.90 11.01
N LEU A 8 -13.57 -2.22 10.68
CA LEU A 8 -14.93 -2.64 11.03
C LEU A 8 -15.34 -3.92 10.30
N ILE A 9 -14.99 -4.05 9.01
CA ILE A 9 -15.31 -5.27 8.24
C ILE A 9 -14.48 -6.46 8.72
N SER A 10 -13.20 -6.25 9.05
CA SER A 10 -12.35 -7.33 9.58
C SER A 10 -12.90 -7.95 10.88
N ARG A 11 -13.72 -7.18 11.63
CA ARG A 11 -14.41 -7.61 12.87
C ARG A 11 -15.79 -8.26 12.65
N GLN A 12 -16.25 -8.37 11.41
CA GLN A 12 -17.50 -9.10 11.11
C GLN A 12 -17.28 -10.62 11.04
N GLY A 13 -16.05 -11.07 10.75
CA GLY A 13 -15.73 -12.50 10.61
C GLY A 13 -15.83 -13.30 11.92
N ASP A 14 -15.86 -12.61 13.04
CA ASP A 14 -15.86 -13.12 14.41
C ASP A 14 -17.30 -13.39 14.93
N GLY A 15 -18.34 -13.08 14.15
CA GLY A 15 -19.74 -13.33 14.51
C GLY A 15 -20.32 -12.42 15.60
N SER A 16 -19.54 -11.46 16.13
CA SER A 16 -19.97 -10.53 17.19
C SER A 16 -19.94 -9.06 16.76
N ALA A 17 -20.30 -8.75 15.51
CA ALA A 17 -20.44 -7.36 15.09
C ALA A 17 -21.55 -6.69 15.91
N SER A 18 -21.17 -5.90 16.92
CA SER A 18 -22.12 -5.16 17.76
C SER A 18 -23.04 -4.31 16.88
N ALA A 19 -24.27 -4.06 17.33
CA ALA A 19 -25.23 -3.20 16.63
C ALA A 19 -24.63 -1.82 16.26
N GLY A 20 -23.70 -1.30 17.07
CA GLY A 20 -22.98 -0.06 16.79
C GLY A 20 -22.04 -0.14 15.58
N VAL A 21 -21.38 -1.28 15.34
CA VAL A 21 -20.56 -1.49 14.13
C VAL A 21 -21.44 -1.52 12.89
N GLN A 22 -22.59 -2.19 12.96
CA GLN A 22 -23.54 -2.25 11.84
C GLN A 22 -24.14 -0.87 11.54
N GLN A 23 -24.54 -0.11 12.56
CA GLN A 23 -25.00 1.28 12.38
C GLN A 23 -23.94 2.18 11.78
N LEU A 24 -22.68 2.04 12.19
CA LEU A 24 -21.59 2.81 11.63
C LEU A 24 -21.34 2.45 10.17
N LEU A 25 -21.33 1.16 9.81
CA LEU A 25 -21.23 0.73 8.40
C LEU A 25 -22.39 1.27 7.56
N ALA A 26 -23.63 1.14 8.04
CA ALA A 26 -24.81 1.68 7.35
C ALA A 26 -24.72 3.21 7.19
N ALA A 27 -24.22 3.93 8.20
CA ALA A 27 -24.00 5.37 8.11
C ALA A 27 -22.92 5.73 7.07
N LEU A 28 -21.85 4.94 6.98
CA LEU A 28 -20.79 5.12 5.98
C LEU A 28 -21.30 4.87 4.56
N GLU A 29 -22.12 3.83 4.37
CA GLU A 29 -22.79 3.54 3.11
C GLU A 29 -23.76 4.66 2.73
N ALA A 30 -24.58 5.12 3.67
CA ALA A 30 -25.55 6.19 3.46
C ALA A 30 -24.90 7.54 3.15
N ALA A 31 -23.70 7.79 3.69
CA ALA A 31 -22.96 9.02 3.43
C ALA A 31 -22.37 9.08 2.00
N GLY A 32 -22.52 8.01 1.23
CA GLY A 32 -22.24 7.97 -0.20
C GLY A 32 -20.79 7.66 -0.55
N PRO A 33 -20.53 7.34 -1.83
CA PRO A 33 -19.22 6.89 -2.30
C PRO A 33 -18.11 7.93 -2.10
N GLU A 34 -18.45 9.21 -2.06
CA GLU A 34 -17.48 10.30 -1.84
C GLU A 34 -16.76 10.21 -0.49
N LEU A 35 -17.41 9.68 0.55
CA LEU A 35 -16.78 9.50 1.87
C LEU A 35 -15.92 8.24 1.99
N VAL A 36 -16.06 7.31 1.04
CA VAL A 36 -15.37 6.03 1.01
C VAL A 36 -14.26 5.99 -0.05
N THR A 37 -14.32 6.90 -1.03
CA THR A 37 -13.33 6.99 -2.12
C THR A 37 -12.00 7.52 -1.61
N MET A 38 -10.96 6.71 -1.75
CA MET A 38 -9.59 7.11 -1.48
C MET A 38 -9.11 8.10 -2.55
N ASP A 39 -8.46 9.20 -2.15
CA ASP A 39 -7.94 10.18 -3.12
C ASP A 39 -6.75 9.59 -3.88
N VAL A 40 -5.80 9.02 -3.16
CA VAL A 40 -4.55 8.52 -3.76
C VAL A 40 -4.18 7.15 -3.21
N LEU A 41 -4.07 6.15 -4.07
CA LEU A 41 -3.35 4.92 -3.75
C LEU A 41 -1.85 5.14 -4.01
N ILE A 42 -1.02 4.95 -2.99
CA ILE A 42 0.44 5.02 -3.11
C ILE A 42 1.05 3.63 -2.97
N CYS A 43 1.71 3.19 -4.04
CA CYS A 43 2.41 1.91 -4.12
C CYS A 43 3.90 2.12 -4.33
N SER A 44 4.73 1.18 -3.87
CA SER A 44 6.18 1.16 -4.07
C SER A 44 6.74 -0.20 -3.68
N PHE A 45 7.95 -0.54 -4.09
CA PHE A 45 8.65 -1.71 -3.52
C PHE A 45 9.28 -1.46 -2.13
N GLY A 46 9.05 -0.28 -1.52
CA GLY A 46 9.63 0.11 -0.23
C GLY A 46 10.97 0.84 -0.36
N GLY A 47 11.40 1.50 0.73
CA GLY A 47 12.71 2.20 0.77
C GLY A 47 12.79 3.52 -0.02
N VAL A 48 11.72 3.91 -0.72
CA VAL A 48 11.65 5.08 -1.63
C VAL A 48 10.74 6.20 -1.11
N GLY A 49 10.73 6.43 0.21
CA GLY A 49 10.06 7.60 0.80
C GLY A 49 8.54 7.67 0.66
N SER A 50 7.86 6.59 0.31
CA SER A 50 6.38 6.56 0.20
C SER A 50 5.68 6.99 1.49
N THR A 51 6.27 6.75 2.67
CA THR A 51 5.69 7.21 3.95
C THR A 51 5.76 8.72 4.10
N GLN A 52 6.83 9.35 3.61
CA GLN A 52 6.96 10.80 3.64
C GLN A 52 5.88 11.45 2.75
N LEU A 53 5.69 10.93 1.53
CA LEU A 53 4.65 11.42 0.63
C LEU A 53 3.24 11.26 1.22
N SER A 54 2.91 10.07 1.72
CA SER A 54 1.61 9.81 2.35
C SER A 54 1.37 10.72 3.56
N ASN A 55 2.36 10.90 4.45
CA ASN A 55 2.23 11.78 5.61
C ASN A 55 2.01 13.23 5.20
N HIS A 56 2.71 13.69 4.16
CA HIS A 56 2.54 15.03 3.61
C HIS A 56 1.12 15.23 3.08
N LEU A 57 0.61 14.29 2.28
CA LEU A 57 -0.76 14.32 1.77
C LEU A 57 -1.82 14.33 2.88
N ASN A 58 -1.66 13.45 3.86
CA ASN A 58 -2.59 13.33 4.98
C ASN A 58 -2.63 14.60 5.85
N ALA A 59 -1.52 15.32 6.00
CA ALA A 59 -1.47 16.60 6.71
C ALA A 59 -2.32 17.69 6.04
N HIS A 60 -2.67 17.52 4.76
CA HIS A 60 -3.51 18.42 3.96
C HIS A 60 -4.90 17.85 3.67
N GLY A 61 -5.34 16.81 4.39
CA GLY A 61 -6.69 16.23 4.24
C GLY A 61 -6.88 15.36 2.99
N VAL A 62 -5.79 15.00 2.31
CA VAL A 62 -5.81 14.06 1.17
C VAL A 62 -5.65 12.66 1.71
N THR A 63 -6.63 11.80 1.45
CA THR A 63 -6.69 10.43 1.96
C THR A 63 -5.83 9.47 1.14
N THR A 64 -5.01 8.68 1.83
CA THR A 64 -4.17 7.63 1.22
C THR A 64 -4.47 6.24 1.80
N ASN A 65 -3.86 5.20 1.22
CA ASN A 65 -3.88 3.84 1.76
C ASN A 65 -3.12 3.73 3.10
N LEU A 66 -3.24 2.59 3.77
CA LEU A 66 -2.70 2.40 5.12
C LEU A 66 -1.17 2.39 5.13
N LEU A 67 -0.58 3.20 6.01
CA LEU A 67 0.88 3.28 6.18
C LEU A 67 1.49 1.96 6.70
N THR A 68 0.70 1.19 7.45
CA THR A 68 1.08 -0.10 8.04
C THR A 68 1.12 -1.22 7.00
N ASP A 69 0.63 -0.99 5.78
CA ASP A 69 0.55 -2.00 4.70
C ASP A 69 -0.26 -3.24 5.13
N THR A 70 -1.21 -3.07 6.06
CA THR A 70 -2.14 -4.14 6.47
C THR A 70 -3.22 -4.40 5.43
N ASP A 71 -3.35 -3.53 4.43
CA ASP A 71 -4.21 -3.72 3.25
C ASP A 71 -3.49 -4.46 2.10
N ASN A 72 -2.19 -4.75 2.22
CA ASN A 72 -1.33 -5.35 1.20
C ASN A 72 -1.30 -4.59 -0.14
N LEU A 73 -1.78 -3.35 -0.19
CA LEU A 73 -1.82 -2.57 -1.43
C LEU A 73 -0.50 -1.84 -1.68
N ARG A 74 0.24 -1.50 -0.62
CA ARG A 74 1.41 -0.64 -0.74
C ARG A 74 2.56 -1.30 -1.48
N HIS A 75 2.72 -2.60 -1.29
CA HIS A 75 3.80 -3.42 -1.83
C HIS A 75 3.29 -4.50 -2.79
N CYS A 76 2.08 -4.33 -3.35
CA CYS A 76 1.58 -5.28 -4.33
C CYS A 76 2.45 -5.20 -5.61
N PRO A 77 2.82 -6.34 -6.23
CA PRO A 77 3.79 -6.37 -7.33
C PRO A 77 3.25 -5.83 -8.65
N ARG A 78 1.94 -5.57 -8.73
CA ARG A 78 1.23 -5.11 -9.92
C ARG A 78 0.08 -4.18 -9.51
N PRO A 79 -0.39 -3.31 -10.41
CA PRO A 79 -1.59 -2.50 -10.17
C PRO A 79 -2.77 -3.41 -9.74
N PRO A 80 -3.44 -3.14 -8.61
CA PRO A 80 -4.57 -3.94 -8.15
C PRO A 80 -5.77 -3.82 -9.10
N ARG A 81 -6.66 -4.80 -9.10
CA ARG A 81 -7.94 -4.67 -9.80
C ARG A 81 -8.96 -4.03 -8.86
N PHE A 82 -9.67 -3.04 -9.34
CA PHE A 82 -10.83 -2.47 -8.63
C PHE A 82 -12.11 -2.97 -9.29
N ALA A 83 -13.20 -3.04 -8.53
CA ALA A 83 -14.50 -3.33 -9.11
C ALA A 83 -14.85 -2.21 -10.11
N SER A 84 -15.21 -2.58 -11.34
CA SER A 84 -15.67 -1.61 -12.33
C SER A 84 -17.00 -1.01 -11.85
N SER A 85 -17.17 0.30 -11.99
CA SER A 85 -18.42 0.96 -11.61
C SER A 85 -19.66 0.42 -12.36
N GLN A 86 -19.46 -0.23 -13.53
CA GLN A 86 -20.55 -0.82 -14.32
C GLN A 86 -21.19 -2.05 -13.66
N ALA A 87 -20.44 -2.84 -12.89
CA ALA A 87 -21.02 -4.02 -12.23
C ALA A 87 -22.01 -3.64 -11.12
N ALA A 88 -21.86 -2.46 -10.51
CA ALA A 88 -22.76 -1.99 -9.46
C ALA A 88 -24.14 -1.56 -10.00
N SER A 89 -24.23 -1.09 -11.26
CA SER A 89 -25.49 -0.64 -11.86
C SER A 89 -26.41 -1.77 -12.32
N GLU A 90 -25.86 -2.95 -12.67
CA GLU A 90 -26.66 -4.06 -13.19
C GLU A 90 -27.26 -4.97 -12.09
N SER A 91 -26.67 -4.95 -10.87
CA SER A 91 -27.13 -5.80 -9.77
C SER A 91 -28.40 -5.32 -9.06
N THR A 92 -28.85 -4.08 -9.29
CA THR A 92 -30.06 -3.52 -8.66
C THR A 92 -31.36 -3.80 -9.44
N ALA A 93 -31.28 -4.43 -10.62
CA ALA A 93 -32.44 -4.64 -11.50
C ALA A 93 -32.99 -6.08 -11.45
N SER A 94 -33.25 -6.67 -10.28
CA SER A 94 -34.10 -7.87 -10.17
C SER A 94 -34.53 -8.15 -8.72
N VAL A 95 -35.21 -7.20 -8.08
CA VAL A 95 -36.00 -7.50 -6.87
C VAL A 95 -37.45 -7.15 -7.19
N THR A 96 -38.16 -8.11 -7.76
CA THR A 96 -39.63 -8.10 -7.80
C THR A 96 -40.15 -8.15 -6.37
N SER A 97 -40.78 -7.07 -5.92
CA SER A 97 -41.35 -6.96 -4.58
C SER A 97 -42.54 -7.92 -4.41
N PRO A 98 -42.58 -8.75 -3.35
CA PRO A 98 -43.83 -9.39 -2.93
C PRO A 98 -44.70 -8.36 -2.20
N THR A 99 -45.80 -7.96 -2.83
CA THR A 99 -46.89 -7.19 -2.20
C THR A 99 -47.62 -8.06 -1.18
N GLY A 100 -47.40 -7.81 0.10
CA GLY A 100 -48.21 -8.32 1.21
C GLY A 100 -48.59 -7.18 2.16
N PRO A 101 -49.85 -7.08 2.62
CA PRO A 101 -50.27 -6.02 3.54
C PRO A 101 -49.85 -6.35 4.98
N VAL A 102 -49.21 -5.40 5.66
CA VAL A 102 -48.94 -5.46 7.10
C VAL A 102 -49.73 -4.36 7.80
N THR A 103 -50.63 -4.76 8.68
CA THR A 103 -51.43 -3.90 9.55
C THR A 103 -50.90 -3.92 10.99
N GLY A 104 -50.99 -2.77 11.66
CA GLY A 104 -50.83 -2.61 13.12
C GLY A 104 -49.45 -2.05 13.54
N SER A 105 -49.29 -1.25 14.59
CA SER A 105 -50.17 -0.49 15.48
C SER A 105 -49.19 0.30 16.36
N ALA A 106 -49.47 1.58 16.64
CA ALA A 106 -48.59 2.47 17.39
C ALA A 106 -48.61 2.20 18.90
N ALA A 107 -47.44 2.31 19.55
CA ALA A 107 -47.32 2.57 20.98
C ALA A 107 -46.00 3.32 21.27
N GLU A 108 -46.13 4.58 21.67
CA GLU A 108 -45.20 5.31 22.55
C GLU A 108 -45.36 4.78 23.99
N PRO A 109 -44.36 4.84 24.92
CA PRO A 109 -43.86 6.13 25.41
C PRO A 109 -42.43 6.20 26.05
N LYS A 110 -42.01 7.47 26.24
CA LYS A 110 -41.30 8.12 27.36
C LYS A 110 -39.76 8.04 27.55
N PRO A 111 -39.14 9.15 28.04
CA PRO A 111 -37.68 9.33 28.12
C PRO A 111 -37.11 9.07 29.51
N ALA A 112 -35.81 8.78 29.59
CA ALA A 112 -35.05 8.82 30.83
C ALA A 112 -33.70 9.51 30.64
N LEU A 113 -33.46 10.52 31.47
CA LEU A 113 -32.18 11.17 31.73
C LEU A 113 -31.15 10.15 32.24
N HIS A 114 -29.88 10.29 31.84
CA HIS A 114 -28.81 10.41 32.83
C HIS A 114 -27.52 11.04 32.26
N ARG A 115 -27.14 12.10 32.97
CA ARG A 115 -25.89 12.86 32.96
C ARG A 115 -24.73 12.00 33.50
N ARG A 116 -23.53 12.08 32.89
CA ARG A 116 -22.26 12.07 33.63
C ARG A 116 -21.09 12.64 32.81
N ASP A 117 -20.45 13.61 33.46
CA ASP A 117 -19.17 14.24 33.13
C ASP A 117 -18.00 13.26 33.27
N GLY A 118 -16.94 13.45 32.48
CA GLY A 118 -15.65 12.78 32.64
C GLY A 118 -14.62 13.29 31.64
N GLY A 119 -13.72 14.16 32.11
CA GLY A 119 -12.72 14.90 31.32
C GLY A 119 -11.53 14.08 30.78
N PRO A 120 -10.55 14.76 30.15
CA PRO A 120 -9.58 14.15 29.25
C PRO A 120 -8.33 13.64 29.99
N THR A 121 -7.92 12.41 29.70
CA THR A 121 -6.59 11.91 30.04
C THR A 121 -5.70 11.95 28.80
N THR A 122 -4.78 12.92 28.77
CA THR A 122 -3.63 12.96 27.86
C THR A 122 -2.60 11.93 28.31
N SER A 123 -2.29 10.95 27.45
CA SER A 123 -1.15 10.05 27.64
C SER A 123 -0.13 10.25 26.52
N THR A 124 0.96 10.91 26.85
CA THR A 124 2.17 11.03 26.06
C THR A 124 3.03 9.80 26.30
N SER A 125 3.36 9.04 25.25
CA SER A 125 4.29 7.91 25.34
C SER A 125 5.45 8.14 24.38
N ALA A 126 6.58 8.59 24.93
CA ALA A 126 7.88 8.61 24.26
C ALA A 126 8.47 7.19 24.28
N SER A 127 8.80 6.63 23.12
CA SER A 127 9.57 5.39 23.01
C SER A 127 11.05 5.72 22.80
N THR A 128 11.85 5.39 23.82
CA THR A 128 13.31 5.41 23.75
C THR A 128 13.77 4.05 23.22
N ALA A 129 14.45 4.02 22.08
CA ALA A 129 15.06 2.81 21.55
C ALA A 129 16.50 2.70 22.10
N THR A 130 16.73 1.68 22.94
CA THR A 130 18.07 1.31 23.39
C THR A 130 18.63 0.24 22.44
N ALA A 131 19.88 0.46 22.02
CA ALA A 131 20.60 -0.33 21.05
C ALA A 131 21.29 -1.58 21.62
N ALA A 132 21.58 -2.49 20.69
CA ALA A 132 22.74 -3.38 20.61
C ALA A 132 22.92 -4.48 21.69
N GLY A 133 22.69 -5.72 21.25
CA GLY A 133 23.30 -6.92 21.80
C GLY A 133 23.88 -7.75 20.67
N ALA A 134 25.21 -7.75 20.53
CA ALA A 134 25.94 -8.63 19.62
C ALA A 134 25.90 -10.07 20.18
N GLY A 135 25.37 -11.00 19.39
CA GLY A 135 25.27 -12.42 19.72
C GLY A 135 26.02 -13.26 18.71
N THR A 136 27.04 -13.96 19.22
CA THR A 136 27.93 -14.91 18.56
C THR A 136 27.17 -16.09 17.95
N ALA A 137 27.44 -16.42 16.68
CA ALA A 137 26.88 -17.60 16.00
C ALA A 137 27.73 -18.86 16.24
N PRO A 138 27.12 -20.05 16.48
CA PRO A 138 27.83 -21.31 16.43
C PRO A 138 27.65 -22.08 15.12
N ALA A 139 28.61 -22.99 14.93
CA ALA A 139 28.97 -23.79 13.77
C ALA A 139 27.87 -24.59 13.05
N ASN A 140 28.09 -24.72 11.74
CA ASN A 140 27.36 -25.52 10.77
C ASN A 140 27.31 -27.02 11.14
N PHE A 141 26.11 -27.61 11.04
CA PHE A 141 25.90 -29.05 11.02
C PHE A 141 25.43 -29.45 9.62
N THR A 142 26.23 -30.26 8.93
CA THR A 142 25.95 -30.78 7.59
C THR A 142 25.24 -32.13 7.72
N THR A 143 23.97 -32.20 7.35
CA THR A 143 23.26 -33.47 7.13
C THR A 143 22.68 -33.51 5.73
N GLY A 144 23.25 -34.40 4.91
CA GLY A 144 22.73 -34.73 3.59
C GLY A 144 21.47 -35.59 3.71
N LEU A 145 20.37 -35.10 3.16
CA LEU A 145 19.16 -35.87 2.91
C LEU A 145 18.75 -35.63 1.45
N ARG A 146 18.98 -36.65 0.61
CA ARG A 146 18.40 -36.74 -0.73
C ARG A 146 16.92 -37.05 -0.57
N LEU A 147 16.06 -36.10 -0.95
CA LEU A 147 14.62 -36.32 -1.11
C LEU A 147 14.32 -36.63 -2.57
N GLY A 148 13.64 -37.77 -2.76
CA GLY A 148 13.15 -38.26 -4.03
C GLY A 148 12.15 -37.31 -4.66
N GLN A 149 12.20 -37.26 -5.99
CA GLN A 149 11.48 -36.35 -6.85
C GLN A 149 10.37 -37.14 -7.54
N ASP A 150 9.25 -37.37 -6.84
CA ASP A 150 8.09 -38.04 -7.42
C ASP A 150 6.79 -37.32 -6.99
N GLY A 151 5.95 -36.99 -7.98
CA GLY A 151 4.53 -36.64 -7.77
C GLY A 151 4.16 -35.17 -8.00
N GLY A 152 4.02 -34.77 -9.26
CA GLY A 152 3.43 -33.48 -9.67
C GLY A 152 1.91 -33.42 -9.47
N GLY A 153 1.44 -33.50 -8.23
CA GLY A 153 0.07 -33.15 -7.87
C GLY A 153 -0.05 -31.62 -7.73
N ALA A 154 -0.96 -30.99 -8.48
CA ALA A 154 -1.27 -29.58 -8.29
C ALA A 154 -1.74 -29.36 -6.85
N ALA A 155 -0.91 -28.69 -6.04
CA ALA A 155 -1.26 -28.37 -4.66
C ALA A 155 -2.59 -27.58 -4.65
N PRO A 156 -3.56 -27.94 -3.79
CA PRO A 156 -4.81 -27.22 -3.69
C PRO A 156 -4.53 -25.75 -3.42
N SER A 157 -5.05 -24.87 -4.28
CA SER A 157 -4.92 -23.43 -4.11
C SER A 157 -5.54 -23.04 -2.77
N LEU A 158 -4.75 -22.40 -1.90
CA LEU A 158 -5.25 -21.87 -0.63
C LEU A 158 -6.45 -20.95 -0.89
N PRO A 159 -7.51 -21.02 -0.07
CA PRO A 159 -8.67 -20.13 -0.21
C PRO A 159 -8.20 -18.67 -0.20
N GLN A 160 -8.48 -17.95 -1.28
CA GLN A 160 -8.16 -16.55 -1.40
C GLN A 160 -8.99 -15.78 -0.36
N ALA A 161 -8.34 -14.96 0.47
CA ALA A 161 -9.04 -14.13 1.44
C ALA A 161 -10.12 -13.28 0.72
N PRO A 162 -11.31 -13.08 1.33
CA PRO A 162 -12.36 -12.26 0.75
C PRO A 162 -11.80 -10.89 0.36
N GLN A 163 -11.76 -10.60 -0.93
CA GLN A 163 -11.35 -9.28 -1.39
C GLN A 163 -12.52 -8.34 -1.14
N LEU A 164 -12.37 -7.43 -0.17
CA LEU A 164 -13.34 -6.35 -0.02
C LEU A 164 -13.40 -5.58 -1.34
N PRO A 165 -14.59 -5.21 -1.83
CA PRO A 165 -14.71 -4.36 -2.98
C PRO A 165 -14.04 -3.02 -2.65
N LEU A 166 -12.79 -2.88 -3.09
CA LEU A 166 -12.02 -1.65 -2.91
C LEU A 166 -12.63 -0.61 -3.83
N CYS A 167 -13.12 0.50 -3.26
CA CYS A 167 -13.47 1.67 -4.03
C CYS A 167 -12.25 2.10 -4.85
N ARG A 168 -12.45 2.31 -6.14
CA ARG A 168 -11.39 2.76 -7.05
C ARG A 168 -10.86 4.11 -6.56
N PRO A 169 -9.55 4.24 -6.30
CA PRO A 169 -8.97 5.52 -5.93
C PRO A 169 -9.05 6.51 -7.08
N ARG A 170 -9.10 7.81 -6.77
CA ARG A 170 -9.09 8.86 -7.81
C ARG A 170 -7.78 8.84 -8.59
N HIS A 171 -6.66 8.63 -7.89
CA HIS A 171 -5.33 8.54 -8.48
C HIS A 171 -4.55 7.35 -7.94
N VAL A 172 -3.73 6.74 -8.79
CA VAL A 172 -2.76 5.70 -8.40
C VAL A 172 -1.36 6.17 -8.73
N VAL A 173 -0.52 6.23 -7.70
CA VAL A 173 0.88 6.65 -7.80
C VAL A 173 1.79 5.48 -7.43
N TYR A 174 2.70 5.14 -8.33
CA TYR A 174 3.75 4.18 -8.09
C TYR A 174 5.09 4.89 -7.92
N LEU A 175 5.61 4.89 -6.71
CA LEU A 175 6.93 5.44 -6.39
C LEU A 175 8.01 4.38 -6.62
N TYR A 176 9.01 4.75 -7.39
CA TYR A 176 10.22 3.97 -7.61
C TYR A 176 11.45 4.86 -7.41
N GLY A 177 12.63 4.26 -7.38
CA GLY A 177 13.89 4.98 -7.21
C GLY A 177 15.05 4.01 -7.33
N ASP A 178 16.22 4.42 -6.87
CA ASP A 178 17.41 3.56 -6.89
C ASP A 178 17.15 2.23 -6.14
N PRO A 179 17.23 1.07 -6.83
CA PRO A 179 16.89 -0.22 -6.25
C PRO A 179 17.87 -0.64 -5.16
N LEU A 180 19.17 -0.40 -5.32
CA LEU A 180 20.16 -0.76 -4.30
C LEU A 180 20.02 0.13 -3.07
N ALA A 181 19.77 1.42 -3.25
CA ALA A 181 19.60 2.32 -2.12
C ALA A 181 18.31 2.02 -1.32
N ALA A 182 17.27 1.53 -2.00
CA ALA A 182 16.06 1.04 -1.35
C ALA A 182 16.34 -0.24 -0.54
N VAL A 183 17.04 -1.22 -1.11
CA VAL A 183 17.45 -2.44 -0.39
C VAL A 183 18.33 -2.10 0.82
N ALA A 184 19.34 -1.25 0.64
CA ALA A 184 20.19 -0.76 1.73
C ALA A 184 19.37 -0.08 2.83
N SER A 185 18.31 0.66 2.47
CA SER A 185 17.38 1.22 3.46
C SER A 185 16.62 0.17 4.26
N HIS A 186 16.35 -1.01 3.71
CA HIS A 186 15.70 -2.10 4.46
C HIS A 186 16.69 -2.82 5.37
N TYR A 187 17.94 -3.03 4.94
CA TYR A 187 19.00 -3.57 5.80
C TYR A 187 19.26 -2.68 7.01
N ARG A 188 19.44 -1.36 6.78
CA ARG A 188 19.69 -0.38 7.86
C ARG A 188 18.60 -0.36 8.93
N ARG A 189 17.36 -0.72 8.59
CA ARG A 189 16.21 -0.75 9.51
C ARG A 189 15.92 -2.13 10.10
N GLY A 190 16.68 -3.16 9.73
CA GLY A 190 16.41 -4.54 10.17
C GLY A 190 15.13 -5.13 9.58
N HIS A 191 14.74 -4.71 8.36
CA HIS A 191 13.50 -5.13 7.70
C HIS A 191 13.72 -5.77 6.33
N ALA A 192 14.95 -6.14 5.97
CA ALA A 192 15.29 -6.65 4.65
C ALA A 192 14.52 -7.94 4.28
N CYS A 193 14.64 -8.99 5.10
CA CYS A 193 13.95 -10.27 4.84
C CYS A 193 12.43 -10.10 4.79
N HIS A 194 11.86 -9.37 5.75
CA HIS A 194 10.40 -9.14 5.80
C HIS A 194 9.90 -8.37 4.58
N GLN A 195 10.63 -7.34 4.15
CA GLN A 195 10.25 -6.60 2.94
C GLN A 195 10.36 -7.49 1.70
N ALA A 196 11.43 -8.25 1.55
CA ALA A 196 11.61 -9.14 0.41
C ALA A 196 10.51 -10.22 0.33
N GLN A 197 10.04 -10.73 1.47
CA GLN A 197 8.87 -11.62 1.53
C GLN A 197 7.60 -10.97 0.96
N LYS A 198 7.39 -9.67 1.22
CA LYS A 198 6.24 -8.93 0.69
C LYS A 198 6.34 -8.67 -0.81
N THR A 199 7.53 -8.26 -1.29
CA THR A 199 7.69 -7.75 -2.66
C THR A 199 8.01 -8.82 -3.70
N SER A 200 8.67 -9.92 -3.31
CA SER A 200 9.18 -10.95 -4.25
C SER A 200 8.10 -11.78 -4.94
N GLY A 201 6.85 -11.77 -4.43
CA GLY A 201 5.79 -12.67 -4.88
C GLY A 201 6.01 -14.15 -4.51
N HIS A 202 7.13 -14.47 -3.83
CA HIS A 202 7.51 -15.84 -3.46
C HIS A 202 7.95 -15.95 -1.99
N PRO A 203 7.12 -15.54 -1.02
CA PRO A 203 7.50 -15.48 0.40
C PRO A 203 7.99 -16.83 0.95
N ALA A 204 7.46 -17.95 0.45
CA ALA A 204 7.84 -19.29 0.90
C ALA A 204 9.31 -19.66 0.62
N ARG A 205 9.98 -18.95 -0.30
CA ARG A 205 11.41 -19.19 -0.62
C ARG A 205 12.36 -18.42 0.29
N LEU A 206 11.84 -17.47 1.08
CA LEU A 206 12.65 -16.55 1.87
C LEU A 206 12.40 -16.81 3.35
N SER A 207 13.47 -17.14 4.07
CA SER A 207 13.45 -17.30 5.53
C SER A 207 14.57 -16.49 6.15
N PRO A 208 14.44 -16.01 7.41
CA PRO A 208 15.54 -15.34 8.09
C PRO A 208 16.84 -16.16 8.15
N ALA A 209 16.75 -17.49 8.12
CA ALA A 209 17.91 -18.39 8.15
C ALA A 209 18.66 -18.46 6.80
N THR A 210 17.97 -18.22 5.69
CA THR A 210 18.53 -18.32 4.32
C THR A 210 18.72 -16.97 3.63
N PHE A 211 18.23 -15.90 4.26
CA PHE A 211 18.33 -14.54 3.75
C PHE A 211 19.69 -13.94 4.13
N PRO A 212 20.37 -13.19 3.24
CA PRO A 212 21.65 -12.58 3.56
C PRO A 212 21.55 -11.68 4.80
N ALA A 213 22.49 -11.85 5.74
CA ALA A 213 22.46 -11.13 7.01
C ALA A 213 22.83 -9.64 6.84
N THR A 214 23.71 -9.36 5.87
CA THR A 214 24.19 -8.01 5.57
C THR A 214 23.84 -7.57 4.15
N PHE A 215 23.89 -6.26 3.91
CA PHE A 215 23.73 -5.71 2.57
C PHE A 215 24.84 -6.18 1.62
N ASP A 216 26.08 -6.27 2.12
CA ASP A 216 27.24 -6.69 1.34
C ASP A 216 27.14 -8.17 0.92
N ASP A 217 26.65 -9.04 1.81
CA ASP A 217 26.36 -10.45 1.48
C ASP A 217 25.29 -10.55 0.39
N TYR A 218 24.24 -9.73 0.48
CA TYR A 218 23.18 -9.68 -0.51
C TYR A 218 23.69 -9.26 -1.89
N VAL A 219 24.46 -8.18 -1.95
CA VAL A 219 25.04 -7.70 -3.21
C VAL A 219 26.06 -8.70 -3.77
N SER A 220 26.85 -9.34 -2.90
CA SER A 220 27.83 -10.35 -3.31
C SER A 220 27.18 -11.60 -3.88
N ARG A 221 25.98 -11.95 -3.39
CA ARG A 221 25.19 -13.07 -3.93
C ARG A 221 24.64 -12.79 -5.33
N GLY A 222 24.33 -11.54 -5.66
CA GLY A 222 23.90 -11.15 -7.01
C GLY A 222 22.46 -11.53 -7.37
N GLU A 223 21.65 -11.98 -6.42
CA GLU A 223 20.27 -12.46 -6.63
C GLU A 223 19.22 -11.40 -6.25
N ASP A 224 18.23 -11.14 -7.12
CA ASP A 224 17.10 -10.25 -6.83
C ASP A 224 16.09 -10.90 -5.86
N LEU A 225 16.49 -11.11 -4.61
CA LEU A 225 15.60 -11.69 -3.58
C LEU A 225 14.40 -10.81 -3.24
N PHE A 226 14.45 -9.51 -3.57
CA PHE A 226 13.34 -8.59 -3.36
C PHE A 226 12.33 -8.61 -4.52
N GLY A 227 12.68 -9.20 -5.66
CA GLY A 227 11.88 -9.17 -6.88
C GLY A 227 11.66 -7.76 -7.43
N LEU A 228 12.61 -6.84 -7.25
CA LEU A 228 12.45 -5.44 -7.64
C LEU A 228 12.30 -5.26 -9.14
N GLU A 229 12.97 -6.09 -9.95
CA GLU A 229 12.85 -6.03 -11.41
C GLU A 229 11.41 -6.39 -11.85
N ASP A 230 10.90 -7.52 -11.37
CA ASP A 230 9.55 -7.97 -11.69
C ASP A 230 8.47 -7.05 -11.10
N HIS A 231 8.71 -6.49 -9.90
CA HIS A 231 7.82 -5.51 -9.28
C HIS A 231 7.74 -4.23 -10.11
N PHE A 232 8.88 -3.67 -10.51
CA PHE A 232 8.91 -2.48 -11.37
C PHE A 232 8.27 -2.75 -12.73
N ARG A 233 8.62 -3.88 -13.38
CA ARG A 233 8.04 -4.30 -14.66
C ARG A 233 6.53 -4.49 -14.57
N GLY A 234 6.06 -5.09 -13.47
CA GLY A 234 4.65 -5.27 -13.19
C GLY A 234 3.90 -3.93 -13.19
N TRP A 235 4.45 -2.92 -12.52
CA TRP A 235 3.85 -1.59 -12.47
C TRP A 235 4.01 -0.77 -13.76
N SER A 236 5.10 -0.95 -14.49
CA SER A 236 5.36 -0.19 -15.72
C SER A 236 4.69 -0.79 -16.96
N THR A 237 4.34 -2.08 -16.97
CA THR A 237 3.81 -2.75 -18.17
C THR A 237 2.46 -3.44 -17.99
N ALA A 238 2.08 -3.87 -16.77
CA ALA A 238 0.82 -4.60 -16.60
C ALA A 238 -0.40 -3.71 -16.93
N PRO A 239 -1.45 -4.27 -17.55
CA PRO A 239 -2.67 -3.54 -17.88
C PRO A 239 -3.36 -3.03 -16.60
N ALA A 240 -3.89 -1.80 -16.67
CA ALA A 240 -4.77 -1.22 -15.67
C ALA A 240 -5.93 -0.50 -16.38
N ASP A 241 -7.13 -0.57 -15.80
CA ASP A 241 -8.34 0.15 -16.24
C ASP A 241 -8.40 1.59 -15.68
N TYR A 242 -7.31 2.04 -15.05
CA TYR A 242 -7.13 3.37 -14.51
C TYR A 242 -5.75 3.93 -14.85
N PRO A 243 -5.60 5.27 -14.86
CA PRO A 243 -4.30 5.90 -15.00
C PRO A 243 -3.37 5.54 -13.84
N VAL A 244 -2.13 5.21 -14.15
CA VAL A 244 -1.06 4.95 -13.16
C VAL A 244 0.07 5.94 -13.40
N THR A 245 0.40 6.72 -12.39
CA THR A 245 1.50 7.68 -12.43
C THR A 245 2.73 7.09 -11.75
N LEU A 246 3.78 6.83 -12.52
CA LEU A 246 5.08 6.40 -12.05
C LEU A 246 5.93 7.64 -11.73
N VAL A 247 6.48 7.70 -10.53
CA VAL A 247 7.28 8.85 -10.05
C VAL A 247 8.62 8.36 -9.52
N ARG A 248 9.70 8.97 -10.01
CA ARG A 248 11.05 8.72 -9.49
C ARG A 248 11.30 9.50 -8.21
N TYR A 249 11.56 8.81 -7.11
CA TYR A 249 11.79 9.38 -5.78
C TYR A 249 12.89 10.44 -5.77
N GLU A 250 14.00 10.22 -6.48
CA GLU A 250 15.12 11.17 -6.50
C GLU A 250 14.73 12.53 -7.10
N ARG A 251 13.68 12.54 -7.93
CA ARG A 251 13.19 13.70 -8.70
C ARG A 251 11.87 14.24 -8.18
N MET A 252 11.14 13.54 -7.32
CA MET A 252 9.83 13.98 -6.81
C MET A 252 9.90 15.26 -5.94
N PHE A 253 11.10 15.65 -5.52
CA PHE A 253 11.38 16.89 -4.80
C PHE A 253 11.82 18.04 -5.70
N ASP A 254 11.85 17.85 -7.02
CA ASP A 254 12.13 18.93 -7.95
C ASP A 254 10.80 19.62 -8.26
N MET A 255 10.75 20.96 -8.23
CA MET A 255 9.48 21.69 -8.36
C MET A 255 8.73 21.36 -9.67
N GLU A 256 9.47 21.11 -10.75
CA GLU A 256 8.95 20.69 -12.05
C GLU A 256 8.21 19.34 -12.02
N VAL A 257 8.50 18.49 -11.02
CA VAL A 257 7.84 17.20 -10.79
C VAL A 257 6.80 17.31 -9.69
N ALA A 258 7.15 17.97 -8.58
CA ALA A 258 6.30 18.07 -7.39
C ALA A 258 4.99 18.79 -7.69
N LEU A 259 5.04 19.96 -8.33
CA LEU A 259 3.84 20.75 -8.62
C LEU A 259 2.80 19.97 -9.46
N PRO A 260 3.14 19.42 -10.66
CA PRO A 260 2.16 18.65 -11.43
C PRO A 260 1.70 17.38 -10.70
N LEU A 261 2.58 16.74 -9.91
CA LEU A 261 2.21 15.59 -9.09
C LEU A 261 1.15 15.95 -8.04
N PHE A 262 1.32 17.04 -7.29
CA PHE A 262 0.32 17.49 -6.30
C PHE A 262 -0.96 18.00 -6.98
N SER A 263 -0.88 18.74 -8.09
CA SER A 263 -2.05 19.14 -8.87
C SER A 263 -2.90 17.95 -9.28
N MET A 264 -2.27 16.86 -9.73
CA MET A 264 -2.95 15.60 -10.02
C MET A 264 -3.57 15.00 -8.76
N MET A 265 -2.81 14.82 -7.69
CA MET A 265 -3.25 14.06 -6.51
C MET A 265 -4.34 14.76 -5.68
N CYS A 266 -4.36 16.09 -5.67
CA CYS A 266 -5.23 16.84 -4.76
C CYS A 266 -5.84 18.13 -5.34
N GLY A 267 -5.70 18.40 -6.64
CA GLY A 267 -6.30 19.58 -7.28
C GLY A 267 -7.83 19.59 -7.24
N HIS A 268 -8.48 18.45 -7.01
CA HIS A 268 -9.94 18.37 -6.78
C HIS A 268 -10.37 18.84 -5.38
N LYS A 269 -9.43 18.93 -4.43
CA LYS A 269 -9.69 19.30 -3.03
C LYS A 269 -9.11 20.65 -2.65
N LEU A 270 -8.00 21.04 -3.26
CA LEU A 270 -7.22 22.21 -2.90
C LEU A 270 -7.20 23.20 -4.07
N SER A 271 -7.25 24.49 -3.76
CA SER A 271 -7.02 25.54 -4.75
C SER A 271 -5.60 25.45 -5.33
N GLU A 272 -5.38 26.01 -6.52
CA GLU A 272 -4.06 26.03 -7.17
C GLU A 272 -2.98 26.62 -6.25
N GLN A 273 -3.29 27.70 -5.52
CA GLN A 273 -2.35 28.32 -4.58
C GLN A 273 -2.02 27.39 -3.40
N GLN A 274 -3.00 26.65 -2.87
CA GLN A 274 -2.77 25.67 -1.82
C GLN A 274 -1.91 24.50 -2.32
N VAL A 275 -2.18 24.00 -3.53
CA VAL A 275 -1.37 22.96 -4.19
C VAL A 275 0.07 23.42 -4.36
N ARG A 276 0.29 24.65 -4.85
CA ARG A 276 1.62 25.23 -5.01
C ARG A 276 2.37 25.33 -3.68
N THR A 277 1.72 25.88 -2.66
CA THR A 277 2.29 26.00 -1.30
C THR A 277 2.66 24.62 -0.74
N MET A 278 1.79 23.62 -0.94
CA MET A 278 2.03 22.24 -0.53
C MET A 278 3.22 21.61 -1.25
N ALA A 279 3.37 21.86 -2.56
CA ALA A 279 4.50 21.41 -3.35
C ALA A 279 5.82 22.07 -2.88
N GLU A 280 5.83 23.38 -2.65
CA GLU A 280 6.98 24.12 -2.11
C GLU A 280 7.42 23.58 -0.76
N ALA A 281 6.49 23.36 0.17
CA ALA A 281 6.79 22.75 1.46
C ALA A 281 7.37 21.33 1.31
N PHE A 282 6.85 20.53 0.37
CA PHE A 282 7.35 19.19 0.11
C PHE A 282 8.78 19.21 -0.45
N VAL A 283 9.04 20.05 -1.45
CA VAL A 283 10.37 20.26 -2.05
C VAL A 283 11.36 20.69 -0.97
N ALA A 284 10.99 21.65 -0.12
CA ALA A 284 11.82 22.10 1.00
C ALA A 284 12.08 21.00 2.05
N SER A 285 11.23 19.98 2.12
CA SER A 285 11.40 18.83 3.03
C SER A 285 12.41 17.80 2.55
N LYS A 286 13.03 17.97 1.37
CA LYS A 286 14.03 17.04 0.81
C LYS A 286 15.16 16.84 1.82
N ARG A 287 15.42 15.59 2.19
CA ARG A 287 16.54 15.19 3.03
C ARG A 287 17.52 14.35 2.23
N PRO A 288 18.84 14.44 2.50
CA PRO A 288 19.80 13.50 1.96
C PRO A 288 19.40 12.07 2.33
N ARG A 289 19.52 11.14 1.37
CA ARG A 289 19.26 9.73 1.63
C ARG A 289 20.34 9.19 2.57
N SER A 290 19.92 8.56 3.67
CA SER A 290 20.85 7.95 4.63
C SER A 290 21.48 6.65 4.11
N SER A 291 20.82 5.99 3.16
CA SER A 291 21.31 4.77 2.52
C SER A 291 22.23 5.14 1.37
N GLN A 292 23.52 5.23 1.66
CA GLN A 292 24.58 5.39 0.66
C GLN A 292 24.97 4.02 0.11
N VAL A 293 25.18 3.91 -1.20
CA VAL A 293 25.55 2.66 -1.88
C VAL A 293 26.87 2.88 -2.60
N PRO A 294 27.90 2.05 -2.37
CA PRO A 294 29.15 2.11 -3.11
C PRO A 294 28.94 1.89 -4.62
N ALA A 295 29.66 2.65 -5.46
CA ALA A 295 29.47 2.63 -6.91
C ALA A 295 29.74 1.25 -7.53
N GLU A 296 30.67 0.48 -6.94
CA GLU A 296 31.03 -0.86 -7.36
C GLU A 296 29.89 -1.88 -7.22
N TYR A 297 28.89 -1.62 -6.38
CA TYR A 297 27.75 -2.54 -6.18
C TYR A 297 26.80 -2.56 -7.37
N TYR A 298 26.64 -1.42 -8.06
CA TYR A 298 25.87 -1.34 -9.31
C TYR A 298 26.49 -2.16 -10.45
N GLY A 299 27.77 -2.53 -10.31
CA GLY A 299 28.41 -3.45 -11.23
C GLY A 299 27.92 -4.90 -11.12
N ARG A 300 27.35 -5.26 -9.97
CA ARG A 300 26.98 -6.64 -9.61
C ARG A 300 25.49 -6.90 -9.74
N MET A 301 24.65 -5.90 -9.48
CA MET A 301 23.20 -6.04 -9.50
C MET A 301 22.51 -4.80 -10.06
N TYR A 302 21.30 -5.01 -10.60
CA TYR A 302 20.35 -3.97 -11.02
C TYR A 302 20.83 -2.94 -12.05
N ARG A 303 22.00 -3.09 -12.67
CA ARG A 303 22.47 -2.20 -13.75
C ARG A 303 21.40 -2.02 -14.84
N ARG A 304 20.80 -3.13 -15.29
CA ARG A 304 19.73 -3.11 -16.30
C ARG A 304 18.48 -2.43 -15.79
N LEU A 305 18.01 -2.81 -14.60
CA LEU A 305 16.82 -2.22 -13.98
C LEU A 305 16.96 -0.70 -13.81
N LEU A 306 18.13 -0.23 -13.38
CA LEU A 306 18.41 1.20 -13.24
C LEU A 306 18.35 1.91 -14.59
N ALA A 307 18.92 1.32 -15.65
CA ALA A 307 18.81 1.87 -17.00
C ALA A 307 17.35 1.93 -17.49
N ASP A 308 16.55 0.90 -17.23
CA ASP A 308 15.12 0.87 -17.57
C ASP A 308 14.33 1.95 -16.80
N MET A 309 14.66 2.17 -15.51
CA MET A 309 14.08 3.24 -14.70
C MET A 309 14.51 4.64 -15.16
N ASP A 310 15.76 4.80 -15.57
CA ASP A 310 16.34 6.07 -16.05
C ASP A 310 15.80 6.48 -17.42
N ALA A 311 15.36 5.52 -18.23
CA ALA A 311 14.72 5.77 -19.52
C ALA A 311 13.31 6.35 -19.42
N LEU A 312 12.66 6.26 -18.24
CA LEU A 312 11.34 6.87 -18.04
C LEU A 312 11.43 8.36 -17.73
N PRO A 313 10.44 9.17 -18.18
CA PRO A 313 10.23 10.50 -17.64
C PRO A 313 10.13 10.47 -16.11
N HIS A 314 10.63 11.51 -15.43
CA HIS A 314 10.60 11.61 -13.97
C HIS A 314 9.19 11.54 -13.37
N LEU A 315 8.21 11.97 -14.18
CA LEU A 315 6.78 11.83 -13.95
C LEU A 315 6.18 11.20 -15.22
N HIS A 316 5.80 9.92 -15.14
CA HIS A 316 5.26 9.19 -16.27
C HIS A 316 3.87 8.63 -15.96
N THR A 317 2.83 9.13 -16.63
CA THR A 317 1.47 8.62 -16.48
C THR A 317 1.13 7.68 -17.62
N ARG A 318 0.80 6.43 -17.27
CA ARG A 318 0.22 5.46 -18.18
C ARG A 318 -1.29 5.65 -18.20
N LEU A 319 -1.87 5.82 -19.39
CA LEU A 319 -3.32 5.88 -19.54
C LEU A 319 -3.93 4.47 -19.42
N SER A 320 -5.21 4.42 -19.03
CA SER A 320 -5.95 3.16 -18.92
C SER A 320 -6.04 2.45 -20.27
N GLN A 321 -5.77 1.15 -20.30
CA GLN A 321 -5.80 0.36 -21.54
C GLN A 321 -7.22 -0.02 -22.01
N GLY A 322 -8.27 0.45 -21.33
CA GLY A 322 -9.67 0.15 -21.64
C GLY A 322 -10.48 1.42 -21.86
N CYS A 323 -10.88 1.64 -23.12
CA CYS A 323 -12.03 2.41 -23.64
C CYS A 323 -11.80 2.91 -25.08
N ASN A 324 -10.82 2.40 -25.84
CA ASN A 324 -10.84 2.54 -27.29
C ASN A 324 -11.81 1.52 -27.91
N GLY A 325 -13.12 1.68 -27.64
CA GLY A 325 -14.15 1.19 -28.59
C GLY A 325 -14.09 2.10 -29.83
N ARG A 326 -14.03 1.64 -31.08
CA ARG A 326 -14.86 0.62 -31.76
C ARG A 326 -16.34 0.80 -31.48
#